data_AF-A0A5C9A007-F1
#
_entry.id   AF-A0A5C9A007-F1
#
_cell.length_a   1.000
_cell.length_b   1.000
_cell.length_c   1.000
_cell.angle_alpha   90.00
_cell.angle_beta   90.00
_cell.angle_gamma   90.00
#
_symmetry.space_group_name_H-M   'P 1'
#
loop_
_entity.id
_entity.type
_entity.pdbx_description
1 polymer ?
#
loop_
_entity_poly.entity_id
_entity_poly.type
_entity_poly.pdbx_seq_one_letter_code
_entity_poly.pdbx_strand_id
1 'polypeptide(L)'
;MNFLNSFPPIALCGRLLLGIGLMLFLRFLLVPTAWIFYELYHLSGWDLVYWGYSLFKVGGYYFNHWPYQTRICIALGLTVAVPWRWLLWSLRSNVTTKAPEQ
;
A
#
# COMPACT_ATOMS: atom_id res chain seq x y z
N MET A 1 -13.57 -5.29 31.33
CA MET A 1 -14.45 -4.99 30.17
C MET A 1 -14.20 -3.54 29.75
N ASN A 2 -13.41 -3.28 28.70
CA ASN A 2 -13.32 -1.97 28.00
C ASN A 2 -12.33 -2.03 26.81
N PHE A 3 -12.40 -3.08 25.98
CA PHE A 3 -11.58 -3.18 24.76
C PHE A 3 -12.36 -2.85 23.48
N LEU A 4 -13.69 -2.71 23.59
CA LEU A 4 -14.61 -2.47 22.46
C LEU A 4 -14.69 -0.98 22.03
N ASN A 5 -14.13 -0.05 22.80
CA ASN A 5 -14.16 1.40 22.48
C ASN A 5 -12.82 1.96 21.93
N SER A 6 -11.78 1.13 21.76
CA SER A 6 -10.45 1.64 21.37
C SER A 6 -10.26 1.85 19.86
N PHE A 7 -11.25 1.55 19.01
CA PHE A 7 -11.15 1.74 17.56
C PHE A 7 -12.35 2.55 17.08
N PRO A 8 -12.21 3.87 16.86
CA PRO A 8 -13.27 4.62 16.22
C PRO A 8 -13.52 4.02 14.82
N PRO A 9 -14.77 3.79 14.40
CA PRO A 9 -15.08 3.26 13.06
C PRO A 9 -14.49 4.13 11.93
N ILE A 10 -14.24 5.40 12.23
CA ILE A 10 -13.59 6.39 11.36
C ILE A 10 -12.12 6.01 11.02
N ALA A 11 -11.38 5.37 11.94
CA ALA A 11 -9.99 4.98 11.69
C ALA A 11 -9.86 3.80 10.73
N LEU A 12 -10.90 2.95 10.61
CA LEU A 12 -10.93 1.86 9.64
C LEU A 12 -11.23 2.40 8.23
N CYS A 13 -12.20 3.32 8.10
CA CYS A 13 -12.47 4.01 6.83
C CYS A 13 -11.25 4.80 6.33
N GLY A 14 -10.54 5.50 7.21
CA GLY A 14 -9.31 6.21 6.85
C GLY A 14 -8.23 5.26 6.32
N ARG A 15 -8.07 4.07 6.92
CA ARG A 15 -7.12 3.05 6.45
C ARG A 15 -7.51 2.44 5.10
N LEU A 16 -8.80 2.22 4.87
CA LEU A 16 -9.31 1.76 3.57
C LEU A 16 -9.05 2.82 2.48
N LEU A 17 -9.31 4.09 2.78
CA LEU A 17 -8.99 5.21 1.89
C LEU A 17 -7.49 5.32 1.61
N LEU A 18 -6.63 5.10 2.61
CA LEU A 18 -5.19 5.03 2.41
C LEU A 18 -4.78 3.84 1.53
N GLY A 19 -5.40 2.67 1.70
CA GLY A 19 -5.14 1.50 0.85
C GLY A 19 -5.57 1.72 -0.61
N ILE A 20 -6.76 2.29 -0.82
CA ILE A 20 -7.27 2.66 -2.15
C ILE A 20 -6.41 3.76 -2.76
N GLY A 21 -6.06 4.78 -1.97
CA GLY A 21 -5.20 5.88 -2.39
C GLY A 21 -3.81 5.39 -2.79
N LEU A 22 -3.21 4.48 -2.01
CA LEU A 22 -1.93 3.86 -2.34
C LEU A 22 -2.00 3.02 -3.62
N MET A 23 -3.08 2.25 -3.79
CA MET A 23 -3.32 1.45 -5.00
C MET A 23 -3.43 2.34 -6.25
N LEU A 24 -4.18 3.44 -6.17
CA LEU A 24 -4.30 4.42 -7.25
C LEU A 24 -2.99 5.17 -7.48
N PHE A 25 -2.27 5.51 -6.41
CA PHE A 25 -0.97 6.16 -6.47
C PHE A 25 0.04 5.28 -7.21
N LEU A 26 0.13 3.99 -6.85
CA LEU A 26 0.99 3.03 -7.53
C LEU A 26 0.59 2.76 -8.99
N ARG A 27 -0.68 2.96 -9.33
CA ARG A 27 -1.17 2.68 -10.68
C ARG A 27 -0.98 3.86 -11.63
N PHE A 28 -1.28 5.08 -11.18
CA PHE A 28 -1.37 6.25 -12.05
C PHE A 28 -0.34 7.32 -11.74
N LEU A 29 0.13 7.43 -10.48
CA LEU A 29 0.95 8.56 -10.08
C LEU A 29 2.45 8.34 -10.24
N LEU A 30 2.96 7.12 -10.43
CA LEU A 30 4.41 6.89 -10.59
C LEU A 30 5.04 7.74 -11.71
N VAL A 31 4.40 7.77 -12.88
CA VAL A 31 4.89 8.49 -14.07
C VAL A 31 4.82 10.02 -13.90
N PRO A 32 3.68 10.63 -13.49
CA PRO A 32 3.64 12.07 -13.25
C PRO A 32 4.53 12.49 -12.08
N THR A 33 4.73 11.63 -11.07
CA THR A 33 5.70 11.91 -10.00
C THR A 33 7.12 11.97 -10.56
N ALA A 34 7.51 11.04 -11.46
CA ALA A 34 8.79 11.13 -12.14
C ALA A 34 8.95 12.45 -12.91
N TRP A 35 7.91 12.93 -13.58
CA TRP A 35 7.95 14.20 -14.30
C TRP A 35 8.23 15.41 -13.37
N ILE A 36 7.59 15.44 -12.20
CA ILE A 36 7.86 16.46 -11.17
C ILE A 36 9.30 16.38 -10.66
N PHE A 37 9.82 15.17 -10.42
CA PHE A 37 11.22 14.98 -10.01
C PHE A 37 12.19 15.45 -11.09
N TYR A 38 11.83 15.32 -12.38
CA TYR A 38 12.65 15.82 -13.48
C TYR A 38 12.75 17.34 -13.48
N GLU A 39 11.63 18.05 -13.31
CA GLU A 39 11.63 19.52 -13.17
C GLU A 39 12.41 19.95 -11.92
N LEU A 40 12.21 19.26 -10.79
CA LEU A 40 12.90 19.57 -9.54
C LEU A 40 14.42 19.34 -9.64
N TYR A 41 14.83 18.28 -10.34
CA TYR A 41 16.23 18.02 -10.64
C TYR A 41 16.84 19.14 -11.46
N HIS A 42 16.10 19.66 -12.45
CA HIS A 42 16.60 20.75 -13.29
C HIS A 42 16.80 22.05 -12.50
N LEU A 43 15.98 22.31 -11.48
CA LEU A 43 16.16 23.45 -10.58
C LEU A 43 17.25 23.24 -9.52
N SER A 44 17.33 22.06 -8.91
CA SER A 44 18.26 21.82 -7.79
C SER A 44 19.65 21.39 -8.25
N GLY A 45 19.75 20.65 -9.36
CA GLY A 45 20.99 20.02 -9.82
C GLY A 45 21.48 18.85 -8.97
N TRP A 46 20.64 18.31 -8.07
CA TRP A 46 21.01 17.26 -7.11
C TRP A 46 20.90 15.87 -7.72
N ASP A 47 22.01 15.13 -7.74
CA ASP A 47 22.08 13.78 -8.31
C ASP A 47 21.11 12.78 -7.66
N LEU A 48 20.84 12.95 -6.37
CA LEU A 48 19.88 12.13 -5.61
C LEU A 48 18.45 12.25 -6.14
N VAL A 49 18.07 13.44 -6.64
CA VAL A 49 16.77 13.70 -7.27
C VAL A 49 16.68 13.02 -8.64
N TYR A 50 17.78 12.98 -9.39
CA TYR A 50 17.88 12.26 -10.65
C TYR A 50 17.75 10.74 -10.47
N TRP A 51 18.37 10.20 -9.42
CA TRP A 51 18.21 8.80 -9.04
C TRP A 51 16.73 8.47 -8.76
N GLY A 52 16.04 9.33 -8.00
CA GLY A 52 14.60 9.24 -7.78
C GLY A 52 13.82 9.24 -9.09
N TYR A 53 14.06 10.23 -9.96
CA TYR A 53 13.45 10.31 -11.30
C TYR A 53 13.60 9.01 -12.10
N SER A 54 14.83 8.48 -12.17
CA SER A 54 15.13 7.27 -12.94
C SER A 54 14.39 6.05 -12.38
N LEU A 55 14.38 5.90 -11.05
CA LEU A 55 13.67 4.83 -10.36
C LEU A 55 12.16 4.88 -10.59
N PHE A 56 11.54 6.06 -10.51
CA PHE A 56 10.10 6.23 -10.76
C PHE A 56 9.74 6.08 -12.24
N LYS A 57 10.61 6.51 -13.16
CA LYS A 57 10.40 6.38 -14.61
C LYS A 57 10.49 4.92 -15.06
N VAL A 58 11.58 4.23 -14.71
CA VAL A 58 11.78 2.81 -15.01
C VAL A 58 10.73 1.99 -14.28
N GLY A 59 10.55 2.27 -12.98
CA GLY A 59 9.51 1.66 -12.16
C GLY A 59 8.16 1.77 -12.82
N GLY A 60 7.69 2.98 -13.16
CA GLY A 60 6.40 3.20 -13.81
C GLY A 60 6.26 2.53 -15.19
N TYR A 61 7.30 2.54 -16.02
CA TYR A 61 7.28 1.90 -17.34
C TYR A 61 7.16 0.38 -17.24
N TYR A 62 8.01 -0.26 -16.42
CA TYR A 62 7.95 -1.70 -16.19
C TYR A 62 6.69 -2.11 -15.42
N PHE A 63 6.25 -1.32 -14.45
CA PHE A 63 5.01 -1.58 -13.73
C PHE A 63 3.81 -1.58 -14.67
N ASN A 64 3.74 -0.64 -15.62
CA ASN A 64 2.63 -0.54 -16.56
C ASN A 64 2.61 -1.69 -17.56
N HIS A 65 3.79 -2.15 -18.01
CA HIS A 65 3.90 -3.27 -18.94
C HIS A 65 3.66 -4.65 -18.29
N TRP A 66 3.69 -4.73 -16.96
CA TRP A 66 3.62 -6.01 -16.27
C TRP A 66 2.17 -6.50 -16.09
N PRO A 67 1.78 -7.68 -16.60
CA PRO A 67 0.41 -8.20 -16.48
C PRO A 67 -0.05 -8.42 -15.03
N TYR A 68 0.90 -8.56 -14.09
CA TYR A 68 0.60 -8.75 -12.67
C TYR A 68 0.47 -7.42 -11.88
N GLN A 69 0.62 -6.27 -12.53
CA GLN A 69 0.51 -4.94 -11.91
C GLN A 69 -0.76 -4.81 -11.07
N THR A 70 -1.91 -5.15 -11.65
CA THR A 70 -3.21 -5.06 -10.95
C THR A 70 -3.24 -5.96 -9.73
N ARG A 71 -2.64 -7.16 -9.80
CA ARG A 71 -2.62 -8.10 -8.66
C ARG A 71 -1.73 -7.60 -7.53
N ILE A 72 -0.56 -7.03 -7.83
CA ILE A 72 0.33 -6.47 -6.81
C ILE A 72 -0.27 -5.20 -6.20
N CYS A 73 -0.87 -4.33 -6.99
CA CYS A 73 -1.56 -3.14 -6.48
C CYS A 73 -2.71 -3.51 -5.54
N ILE A 74 -3.51 -4.53 -5.89
CA ILE A 74 -4.55 -5.08 -5.01
C ILE A 74 -3.92 -5.66 -3.75
N ALA A 75 -2.87 -6.49 -3.87
CA ALA A 75 -2.21 -7.12 -2.73
C ALA A 75 -1.66 -6.09 -1.74
N LEU A 76 -0.95 -5.07 -2.23
CA LEU A 76 -0.42 -3.98 -1.39
C LEU A 76 -1.53 -3.15 -0.75
N GLY A 77 -2.58 -2.82 -1.51
CA GLY A 77 -3.77 -2.14 -0.98
C GLY A 77 -4.43 -2.95 0.13
N LEU A 78 -4.55 -4.27 -0.05
CA LEU A 78 -5.10 -5.21 0.94
C LEU A 78 -4.20 -5.31 2.18
N THR A 79 -2.89 -5.40 2.02
CA THR A 79 -1.94 -5.42 3.13
C THR A 79 -2.02 -4.17 4.00
N VAL A 80 -2.20 -2.99 3.39
CA VAL A 80 -2.35 -1.73 4.11
C VAL A 80 -3.74 -1.58 4.74
N ALA A 81 -4.78 -2.07 4.04
CA ALA A 81 -6.16 -2.01 4.50
C ALA A 81 -6.45 -2.98 5.66
N VAL A 82 -5.85 -4.18 5.66
CA VAL A 82 -6.11 -5.19 6.68
C VAL A 82 -5.29 -4.89 7.93
N PRO A 83 -5.94 -4.62 9.08
CA PRO A 83 -5.20 -4.48 10.33
C PRO A 83 -4.60 -5.84 10.68
N TRP A 84 -3.27 -5.93 10.65
CA TRP A 84 -2.50 -7.12 11.03
C TRP A 84 -2.97 -7.73 12.37
N ARG A 85 -3.38 -6.87 13.30
CA ARG A 85 -3.98 -7.27 14.59
C ARG A 85 -5.30 -8.05 14.47
N TRP A 86 -6.17 -7.68 13.52
CA TRP A 86 -7.44 -8.39 13.29
C TRP A 86 -7.21 -9.70 12.54
N LEU A 87 -6.29 -9.70 11.56
CA LEU A 87 -5.90 -10.91 10.86
C LEU A 87 -5.33 -11.96 11.83
N LEU A 88 -4.40 -11.57 12.70
CA LEU A 88 -3.82 -12.46 13.71
C LEU A 88 -4.86 -12.96 14.71
N TRP A 89 -5.83 -12.13 15.09
CA TRP A 89 -6.93 -12.55 15.96
C TRP A 89 -7.85 -13.57 15.28
N SER A 90 -8.20 -13.36 14.01
CA SER A 90 -9.02 -14.27 13.21
C SER A 90 -8.33 -15.61 12.93
N LEU A 91 -7.02 -15.60 12.67
CA LEU A 91 -6.25 -16.84 12.53
C LEU A 91 -6.19 -17.60 13.87
N ARG A 92 -6.10 -16.89 15.00
CA ARG A 92 -6.08 -17.50 16.33
C ARG A 92 -7.41 -18.18 16.69
N SER A 93 -8.54 -17.56 16.40
CA SER A 93 -9.87 -18.12 16.74
C SER A 93 -10.19 -19.39 15.93
N ASN A 94 -9.73 -19.48 14.68
CA ASN A 94 -9.91 -20.67 13.84
C ASN A 94 -9.08 -21.89 14.31
N VAL A 95 -7.96 -21.67 15.00
CA VAL A 95 -7.15 -22.77 15.56
C VAL A 95 -7.83 -23.38 16.79
N THR A 96 -8.44 -22.56 17.65
CA THR A 96 -9.10 -23.04 18.87
C THR A 96 -10.37 -23.83 18.62
N THR A 97 -11.06 -23.58 17.50
CA THR A 97 -12.28 -24.31 17.10
C THR A 97 -12.00 -25.64 16.39
N LYS A 98 -10.75 -25.86 15.97
CA LYS A 98 -10.29 -27.11 15.34
C LYS A 98 -9.65 -28.07 16.36
N ALA A 99 -9.53 -27.69 17.63
CA ALA A 99 -9.06 -28.60 18.68
C ALA A 99 -10.12 -29.69 18.89
N PRO A 100 -9.80 -30.97 18.67
CA PRO A 100 -10.75 -32.05 18.90
C PRO A 100 -11.05 -32.12 20.40
N GLU A 101 -12.34 -32.10 20.71
CA GLU A 101 -12.90 -32.50 21.99
C GLU A 101 -12.38 -33.92 22.28
N GLN A 102 -11.41 -34.03 23.19
CA GLN A 102 -10.88 -35.27 23.76
C GLN A 102 -11.42 -35.39 25.17
#